data_AF-A0A955Y9X9-F1
#
_entry.id   AF-A0A955Y9X9-F1
#
_cell.length_a   1.000
_cell.length_b   1.000
_cell.length_c   1.000
_cell.angle_alpha   90.00
_cell.angle_beta   90.00
_cell.angle_gamma   90.00
#
_symmetry.space_group_name_H-M   'P 1'
#
loop_
_entity.id
_entity.type
_entity.pdbx_description
1 polymer ?
#
loop_
_entity_poly.entity_id
_entity_poly.type
_entity_poly.pdbx_seq_one_letter_code
_entity_poly.pdbx_strand_id
1 'polypeptide(L)'
;MRYRGKEYTGKGVRVAVIDSGIDRSDPRLKGVQIEGWYIELGATGHALLKSDFEDENGHGTEIAAAIHKIAPDATLVAVKIMGERLRTSAELMAAGIETSANSKCQVVNLSLGTPNMGKALLLRECVANAVNYGSVVLSAAHP
;
A
#
# COMPACT_ATOMS: atom_id res chain seq x y z
N MET A 1 -19.47 -0.09 -5.66
CA MET A 1 -20.05 -0.67 -4.42
C MET A 1 -21.37 0.03 -4.05
N ARG A 2 -22.42 -0.70 -3.63
CA ARG A 2 -23.66 -0.09 -3.11
C ARG A 2 -23.67 -0.16 -1.59
N TYR A 3 -23.77 0.98 -0.91
CA TYR A 3 -23.93 1.05 0.55
C TYR A 3 -25.13 1.91 0.87
N ARG A 4 -26.09 1.37 1.65
CA ARG A 4 -27.36 2.04 1.99
C ARG A 4 -28.11 2.60 0.77
N GLY A 5 -28.11 1.86 -0.34
CA GLY A 5 -28.82 2.24 -1.57
C GLY A 5 -28.13 3.29 -2.44
N LYS A 6 -26.98 3.85 -2.01
CA LYS A 6 -26.18 4.79 -2.81
C LYS A 6 -24.99 4.08 -3.46
N GLU A 7 -24.71 4.42 -4.71
CA GLU A 7 -23.53 3.94 -5.42
C GLU A 7 -22.30 4.78 -5.05
N TYR A 8 -21.23 4.07 -4.70
CA TYR A 8 -19.91 4.63 -4.42
C TYR A 8 -18.88 3.94 -5.31
N THR A 9 -18.05 4.75 -5.95
CA THR A 9 -17.01 4.31 -6.89
C THR A 9 -15.59 4.52 -6.36
N GLY A 10 -15.43 5.16 -5.20
CA GLY A 10 -14.11 5.52 -4.66
C GLY A 10 -13.55 6.84 -5.19
N LYS A 11 -14.32 7.60 -5.98
CA LYS A 11 -13.89 8.90 -6.51
C LYS A 11 -13.37 9.83 -5.41
N GLY A 12 -12.15 10.33 -5.58
CA GLY A 12 -11.47 11.22 -4.63
C GLY A 12 -10.81 10.51 -3.44
N VAL A 13 -10.87 9.17 -3.38
CA VAL A 13 -10.18 8.36 -2.38
C VAL A 13 -8.85 7.87 -2.96
N ARG A 14 -7.79 8.02 -2.18
CA ARG A 14 -6.44 7.49 -2.45
C ARG A 14 -6.24 6.23 -1.63
N VAL A 15 -5.91 5.13 -2.30
CA VAL A 15 -5.70 3.81 -1.69
C VAL A 15 -4.25 3.40 -1.90
N ALA A 16 -3.48 3.32 -0.81
CA ALA A 16 -2.12 2.79 -0.85
C ALA A 16 -2.11 1.27 -0.86
N VAL A 17 -1.33 0.69 -1.78
CA VAL A 17 -1.04 -0.74 -1.86
C VAL A 17 0.44 -0.91 -1.49
N ILE A 18 0.69 -1.29 -0.24
CA ILE A 18 2.05 -1.55 0.25
C ILE A 18 2.40 -3.01 -0.04
N ASP A 19 3.16 -3.26 -1.12
CA ASP A 19 3.40 -4.61 -1.64
C ASP A 19 4.63 -4.67 -2.60
N SER A 20 4.61 -5.57 -3.60
CA SER A 20 5.68 -5.78 -4.59
C SER A 20 5.73 -4.76 -5.74
N GLY A 21 4.76 -3.85 -5.80
CA GLY A 21 4.58 -2.88 -6.89
C GLY A 21 3.21 -3.01 -7.54
N ILE A 22 2.99 -2.28 -8.64
CA ILE A 22 1.80 -2.44 -9.50
C ILE A 22 2.25 -2.44 -10.96
N ASP A 23 1.89 -3.47 -11.72
CA ASP A 23 2.04 -3.50 -13.18
C ASP A 23 0.97 -2.62 -13.82
N ARG A 24 1.40 -1.48 -14.40
CA ARG A 24 0.48 -0.53 -15.03
C ARG A 24 0.00 -0.97 -16.41
N SER A 25 0.68 -1.97 -17.00
CA SER A 25 0.32 -2.54 -18.30
C SER A 25 -0.76 -3.62 -18.18
N ASP A 26 -1.11 -4.07 -16.97
CA ASP A 26 -2.15 -5.07 -16.73
C ASP A 26 -3.50 -4.61 -17.32
N PRO A 27 -4.14 -5.40 -18.20
CA PRO A 27 -5.41 -5.03 -18.83
C PRO A 27 -6.54 -4.71 -17.85
N ARG A 28 -6.53 -5.27 -16.63
CA ARG A 28 -7.51 -5.03 -15.56
C ARG A 28 -7.36 -3.66 -14.92
N LEU A 29 -6.19 -3.03 -15.06
CA LEU A 29 -5.86 -1.71 -14.52
C LEU A 29 -5.85 -0.61 -15.60
N LYS A 30 -6.38 -0.91 -16.78
CA LYS A 30 -6.45 0.04 -17.88
C LYS A 30 -7.29 1.26 -17.52
N GLY A 31 -6.68 2.44 -17.56
CA GLY A 31 -7.34 3.72 -17.29
C GLY A 31 -7.41 4.10 -15.80
N VAL A 32 -6.82 3.28 -14.92
CA VAL A 32 -6.70 3.59 -13.49
C VAL A 32 -5.64 4.65 -13.27
N GLN A 33 -5.92 5.59 -12.37
CA GLN A 33 -4.89 6.53 -11.90
C GLN A 33 -3.99 5.80 -10.91
N ILE A 34 -2.76 5.52 -11.33
CA ILE A 34 -1.75 4.85 -10.52
C ILE A 34 -0.53 5.77 -10.42
N GLU A 35 -0.16 6.09 -9.20
CA GLU A 35 1.11 6.74 -8.85
C GLU A 35 1.81 5.90 -7.78
N GLY A 36 3.06 6.19 -7.44
CA GLY A 36 3.74 5.40 -6.43
C GLY A 36 5.22 5.66 -6.29
N TRP A 37 5.80 4.92 -5.36
CA TRP A 37 7.22 4.93 -5.07
C TRP A 37 7.71 3.53 -4.71
N TYR A 38 8.99 3.30 -4.96
CA TYR A 38 9.73 2.22 -4.33
C TYR A 38 10.55 2.76 -3.17
N ILE A 39 10.46 2.06 -2.05
CA ILE A 39 11.11 2.43 -0.80
C ILE A 39 12.29 1.51 -0.57
N GLU A 40 13.46 2.13 -0.41
CA GLU A 40 14.66 1.49 0.14
C GLU A 40 15.05 2.16 1.45
N LEU A 41 15.76 1.43 2.31
CA LEU A 41 16.39 2.01 3.49
C LEU A 41 17.80 2.45 3.13
N GLY A 42 18.11 3.73 3.34
CA GLY A 42 19.47 4.24 3.23
C GLY A 42 20.37 3.71 4.34
N ALA A 43 21.68 3.96 4.24
CA ALA A 43 22.67 3.51 5.23
C ALA A 43 22.41 4.01 6.67
N THR A 44 21.66 5.11 6.81
CA THR A 44 21.25 5.70 8.10
C THR A 44 19.87 5.25 8.58
N GLY A 45 19.20 4.35 7.84
CA GLY A 45 17.87 3.84 8.17
C GLY A 45 16.71 4.71 7.68
N HIS A 46 16.97 5.84 7.04
CA HIS A 46 15.92 6.68 6.45
C HIS A 46 15.36 6.09 5.16
N ALA A 47 14.06 6.26 4.95
CA ALA A 47 13.37 5.86 3.72
C ALA A 47 13.83 6.72 2.53
N LEU A 48 14.29 6.06 1.47
CA LEU A 48 14.62 6.66 0.19
C LEU A 48 13.53 6.29 -0.82
N LEU A 49 12.90 7.31 -1.42
CA LEU A 49 11.85 7.12 -2.41
C LEU A 49 12.44 7.15 -3.82
N LYS A 50 12.19 6.09 -4.59
CA LYS A 50 12.50 5.97 -6.01
C LYS A 50 11.20 5.93 -6.82
N SER A 51 11.27 6.31 -8.09
CA SER A 51 10.09 6.37 -8.98
C SER A 51 9.70 5.02 -9.58
N ASP A 52 10.49 3.97 -9.39
CA ASP A 52 10.24 2.66 -9.97
C ASP A 52 9.40 1.78 -9.05
N PHE A 53 8.09 1.75 -9.25
CA PHE A 53 7.15 0.93 -8.49
C PHE A 53 6.52 -0.19 -9.34
N GLU A 54 7.16 -0.57 -10.44
CA GLU A 54 6.66 -1.63 -11.31
C GLU A 54 6.69 -2.98 -10.59
N ASP A 55 5.67 -3.80 -10.78
CA ASP A 55 5.57 -5.10 -10.15
C ASP A 55 6.33 -6.18 -10.94
N GLU A 56 7.23 -6.87 -10.27
CA GLU A 56 8.01 -7.97 -10.84
C GLU A 56 7.56 -9.34 -10.32
N ASN A 57 6.63 -9.36 -9.35
CA ASN A 57 6.10 -10.59 -8.76
C ASN A 57 4.66 -10.87 -9.20
N GLY A 58 3.82 -9.83 -9.28
CA GLY A 58 2.40 -9.90 -9.59
C GLY A 58 1.47 -9.82 -8.38
N HIS A 59 1.96 -10.07 -7.16
CA HIS A 59 1.13 -10.05 -5.94
C HIS A 59 0.49 -8.68 -5.68
N GLY A 60 1.27 -7.59 -5.77
CA GLY A 60 0.74 -6.25 -5.63
C GLY A 60 -0.26 -5.87 -6.73
N THR A 61 -0.03 -6.34 -7.96
CA THR A 61 -0.95 -6.15 -9.10
C THR A 61 -2.30 -6.85 -8.89
N GLU A 62 -2.31 -8.08 -8.36
CA GLU A 62 -3.56 -8.78 -8.02
C GLU A 62 -4.39 -8.02 -6.97
N ILE A 63 -3.73 -7.48 -5.95
CA ILE A 63 -4.38 -6.66 -4.92
C ILE A 63 -4.94 -5.38 -5.52
N ALA A 64 -4.15 -4.69 -6.34
CA ALA A 64 -4.57 -3.47 -7.04
C ALA A 64 -5.80 -3.72 -7.91
N ALA A 65 -5.82 -4.84 -8.66
CA ALA A 65 -6.95 -5.23 -9.50
C ALA A 65 -8.20 -5.53 -8.66
N ALA A 66 -8.05 -6.18 -7.51
CA ALA A 66 -9.17 -6.46 -6.60
C ALA A 66 -9.77 -5.16 -6.02
N ILE A 67 -8.93 -4.21 -5.61
CA ILE A 67 -9.37 -2.89 -5.13
C ILE A 67 -10.08 -2.14 -6.26
N HIS A 68 -9.49 -2.08 -7.45
CA HIS A 68 -10.06 -1.38 -8.59
C HIS A 68 -11.44 -1.92 -8.99
N LYS A 69 -11.64 -3.25 -8.94
CA LYS A 69 -12.95 -3.88 -9.20
C LYS A 69 -14.05 -3.39 -8.25
N ILE A 70 -13.71 -3.01 -7.02
CA ILE A 70 -14.66 -2.55 -5.99
C ILE A 70 -14.84 -1.03 -6.04
N ALA A 71 -13.74 -0.31 -6.24
CA ALA A 71 -13.62 1.14 -6.21
C ALA A 71 -12.96 1.65 -7.52
N PRO A 72 -13.69 1.65 -8.64
CA PRO A 72 -13.12 1.91 -9.96
C PRO A 72 -12.57 3.34 -10.17
N ASP A 73 -13.07 4.33 -9.41
CA ASP A 73 -12.66 5.73 -9.53
C ASP A 73 -11.65 6.15 -8.44
N ALA A 74 -11.14 5.20 -7.64
CA ALA A 74 -10.10 5.48 -6.66
C ALA A 74 -8.74 5.70 -7.34
N THR A 75 -7.92 6.57 -6.75
CA THR A 75 -6.51 6.68 -7.12
C THR A 75 -5.73 5.61 -6.36
N LEU A 76 -5.01 4.75 -7.06
CA LEU A 76 -4.13 3.76 -6.44
C LEU A 76 -2.73 4.36 -6.26
N VAL A 77 -2.15 4.11 -5.09
CA VAL A 77 -0.80 4.53 -4.73
C VAL A 77 0.04 3.29 -4.48
N ALA A 78 0.89 2.91 -5.44
CA ALA A 78 1.82 1.80 -5.30
C ALA A 78 2.93 2.19 -4.32
N VAL A 79 3.07 1.43 -3.23
CA VAL A 79 4.15 1.60 -2.26
C VAL A 79 4.96 0.31 -2.28
N LYS A 80 5.89 0.23 -3.22
CA LYS A 80 6.74 -0.95 -3.41
C LYS A 80 7.74 -1.03 -2.26
N ILE A 81 7.69 -2.11 -1.47
CA ILE A 81 8.60 -2.36 -0.33
C ILE A 81 9.28 -3.74 -0.41
N MET A 82 9.01 -4.48 -1.48
CA MET A 82 9.61 -5.76 -1.79
C MET A 82 9.66 -5.97 -3.30
N GLY A 83 10.55 -6.85 -3.76
CA GLY A 83 10.64 -7.25 -5.17
C GLY A 83 10.16 -8.69 -5.38
N GLU A 84 10.66 -9.33 -6.44
CA GLU A 84 10.28 -10.68 -6.91
C GLU A 84 10.16 -11.76 -5.81
N ARG A 85 11.03 -11.72 -4.79
CA ARG A 85 11.10 -12.76 -3.73
C ARG A 85 10.14 -12.52 -2.55
N LEU A 86 9.33 -11.47 -2.57
CA LEU A 86 8.39 -11.10 -1.49
C LEU A 86 9.03 -11.05 -0.10
N ARG A 87 10.26 -10.55 -0.03
CA ARG A 87 10.98 -10.33 1.24
C ARG A 87 10.99 -8.86 1.56
N THR A 88 10.63 -8.54 2.79
CA THR A 88 10.69 -7.18 3.33
C THR A 88 11.06 -7.22 4.82
N SER A 89 11.31 -6.05 5.39
CA SER A 89 11.59 -5.88 6.82
C SER A 89 10.48 -5.08 7.50
N ALA A 90 10.40 -5.14 8.83
CA ALA A 90 9.44 -4.33 9.57
C ALA A 90 9.71 -2.82 9.42
N GLU A 91 10.97 -2.44 9.23
CA GLU A 91 11.38 -1.05 8.96
C GLU A 91 10.87 -0.57 7.60
N LEU A 92 10.91 -1.43 6.56
CA LEU A 92 10.33 -1.11 5.26
C LEU A 92 8.79 -1.04 5.32
N MET A 93 8.15 -1.93 6.09
CA MET A 93 6.71 -1.85 6.36
C MET A 93 6.35 -0.52 7.05
N ALA A 94 7.10 -0.14 8.09
CA ALA A 94 6.93 1.12 8.82
C ALA A 94 7.08 2.33 7.87
N ALA A 95 8.15 2.35 7.08
CA ALA A 95 8.38 3.38 6.07
C ALA A 95 7.24 3.45 5.03
N GLY A 96 6.71 2.30 4.62
CA GLY A 96 5.56 2.23 3.70
C GLY A 96 4.29 2.81 4.30
N ILE A 97 3.99 2.51 5.58
CA ILE A 97 2.83 3.05 6.29
C ILE A 97 2.95 4.57 6.43
N GLU A 98 4.10 5.06 6.86
CA GLU A 98 4.35 6.50 7.02
C GLU A 98 4.31 7.24 5.67
N THR A 99 4.92 6.69 4.63
CA THR A 99 4.87 7.26 3.27
C THR A 99 3.43 7.34 2.77
N SER A 100 2.62 6.32 3.03
CA SER A 100 1.21 6.29 2.63
C SER A 100 0.40 7.39 3.33
N ALA A 101 0.61 7.55 4.64
CA ALA A 101 -0.05 8.59 5.43
C ALA A 101 0.37 10.00 4.99
N ASN A 102 1.67 10.23 4.80
CA ASN A 102 2.20 11.51 4.33
C ASN A 102 1.71 11.87 2.92
N SER A 103 1.50 10.86 2.08
CA SER A 103 0.88 10.99 0.76
C SER A 103 -0.65 11.07 0.80
N LYS A 104 -1.23 11.36 1.98
CA LYS A 104 -2.66 11.59 2.20
C LYS A 104 -3.55 10.45 1.70
N CYS A 105 -3.07 9.21 1.81
CA CYS A 105 -3.88 8.04 1.48
C CYS A 105 -4.91 7.80 2.57
N GLN A 106 -6.19 7.75 2.23
CA GLN A 106 -7.25 7.49 3.21
C GLN A 106 -7.39 6.00 3.53
N VAL A 107 -6.94 5.13 2.64
CA VAL A 107 -6.90 3.69 2.86
C VAL A 107 -5.47 3.21 2.63
N VAL A 108 -4.96 2.40 3.54
CA VAL A 108 -3.65 1.76 3.45
C VAL A 108 -3.85 0.26 3.54
N ASN A 109 -3.56 -0.46 2.46
CA ASN A 109 -3.61 -1.91 2.41
C ASN A 109 -2.21 -2.50 2.51
N LEU A 110 -2.02 -3.42 3.45
CA LEU A 110 -0.78 -4.15 3.69
C LEU A 110 -1.08 -5.64 3.82
N SER A 111 -1.06 -6.37 2.70
CA SER A 111 -1.40 -7.82 2.63
C SER A 111 -0.26 -8.73 3.11
N LEU A 112 0.38 -8.35 4.20
CA LEU A 112 1.52 -9.05 4.79
C LEU A 112 1.62 -8.75 6.29
N GLY A 113 2.54 -9.41 6.98
CA GLY A 113 2.81 -9.20 8.40
C GLY A 113 4.17 -9.78 8.79
N THR A 114 4.52 -9.65 10.07
CA THR A 114 5.75 -10.24 10.63
C THR A 114 5.46 -10.95 11.95
N PRO A 115 6.02 -12.15 12.18
CA PRO A 115 5.91 -12.82 13.47
C PRO A 115 6.88 -12.23 14.52
N ASN A 116 7.75 -11.28 14.14
CA ASN A 116 8.74 -10.70 15.03
C ASN A 116 8.11 -9.69 16.01
N MET A 117 7.76 -10.18 17.20
CA MET A 117 7.17 -9.36 18.26
C MET A 117 8.06 -8.18 18.72
N GLY A 118 9.39 -8.27 18.53
CA GLY A 118 10.31 -7.16 18.82
C GLY A 118 10.09 -5.92 17.95
N LYS A 119 9.35 -6.05 16.84
CA LYS A 119 8.98 -4.95 15.94
C LYS A 119 7.53 -4.48 16.11
N ALA A 120 6.77 -5.09 17.03
CA ALA A 120 5.36 -4.78 17.20
C ALA A 120 5.12 -3.33 17.65
N LEU A 121 5.96 -2.78 18.53
CA LEU A 121 5.83 -1.38 18.98
C LEU A 121 6.03 -0.40 17.82
N LEU A 122 7.09 -0.57 17.03
CA LEU A 122 7.36 0.24 15.84
C LEU A 122 6.16 0.27 14.90
N LEU A 123 5.66 -0.90 14.49
CA LEU A 123 4.53 -0.98 13.57
C LEU A 123 3.25 -0.39 14.17
N ARG A 124 3.01 -0.62 15.47
CA ARG A 124 1.86 -0.03 16.17
C ARG A 124 1.91 1.50 16.19
N GLU A 125 3.07 2.08 16.43
CA GLU A 125 3.26 3.54 16.41
C GLU A 125 3.03 4.12 15.02
N CYS A 126 3.60 3.51 13.97
CA CYS A 126 3.37 3.95 12.59
C CYS A 126 1.89 3.84 12.19
N VAL A 127 1.20 2.75 12.58
CA VAL A 127 -0.25 2.59 12.35
C VAL A 127 -1.05 3.64 13.10
N ALA A 128 -0.75 3.88 14.39
CA ALA A 128 -1.43 4.88 15.19
C ALA A 128 -1.26 6.28 14.58
N ASN A 129 -0.06 6.61 14.10
CA ASN A 129 0.22 7.86 13.40
C ASN A 129 -0.61 7.94 12.11
N ALA A 130 -0.59 6.91 11.25
CA ALA A 130 -1.39 6.91 10.02
C ALA A 130 -2.89 7.13 10.30
N VAL A 131 -3.43 6.52 11.35
CA VAL A 131 -4.81 6.73 11.79
C VAL A 131 -5.05 8.17 12.25
N ASN A 132 -4.13 8.76 13.00
CA ASN A 132 -4.19 10.17 13.41
C ASN A 132 -4.14 11.13 12.21
N TYR A 133 -3.48 10.74 11.10
CA TYR A 133 -3.49 11.47 9.83
C TYR A 133 -4.75 11.23 8.97
N GLY A 134 -5.70 10.43 9.46
CA GLY A 134 -6.98 10.18 8.81
C GLY A 134 -7.01 8.96 7.90
N SER A 135 -6.00 8.09 7.96
CA SER A 135 -5.97 6.84 7.21
C SER A 135 -6.68 5.71 7.95
N VAL A 136 -7.32 4.79 7.21
CA VAL A 136 -7.69 3.47 7.69
C VAL A 136 -6.64 2.48 7.22
N VAL A 137 -6.07 1.70 8.15
CA VAL A 137 -5.05 0.68 7.84
C VAL A 137 -5.66 -0.72 7.89
N LEU A 138 -5.48 -1.48 6.82
CA LEU A 138 -5.94 -2.86 6.65
C LEU A 138 -4.72 -3.77 6.51
N SER A 139 -4.71 -4.88 7.23
CA SER A 139 -3.64 -5.88 7.16
C SER A 139 -4.18 -7.30 7.19
N ALA A 140 -3.46 -8.23 6.56
CA ALA A 140 -3.77 -9.64 6.60
C ALA A 140 -3.61 -10.20 8.03
N ALA A 141 -4.53 -11.07 8.44
CA ALA A 141 -4.39 -11.78 9.71
C ALA A 141 -3.23 -12.78 9.64
N HIS A 142 -2.54 -12.97 10.77
CA HIS A 142 -1.63 -14.11 10.92
C HIS A 142 -2.49 -15.39 10.95
N PRO A 143 -2.20 -16.43 10.14
CA PRO A 143 -2.81 -17.75 10.30
C PRO A 143 -2.49 -18.36 11.66
#